data_AF-Q4J994-F1
#
_entry.id   AF-Q4J994-F1
#
_cell.length_a   1.000
_cell.length_b   1.000
_cell.length_c   1.000
_cell.angle_alpha   90.00
_cell.angle_beta   90.00
_cell.angle_gamma   90.00
#
_symmetry.space_group_name_H-M   'P 1'
#
loop_
_entity.id
_entity.type
_entity.pdbx_description
1 polymer ?
#
loop_
_entity_poly.entity_id
_entity_poly.type
_entity_poly.pdbx_seq_one_letter_code
_entity_poly.pdbx_strand_id
1 'polypeptide(L)'
;MIGKLLLFMIIVIIGILAFEYLPRVIQTNNVLVTTNVTTHTSVSEINNFTVTIESNSTVSIYTKSFSLSKPVNVTVILSSDKPLNITILNNGKVVLSEYLMKLNKSFSNISGVLTLNLYNFNSTVRLSVISSS
;
A
#
# COMPACT_ATOMS: atom_id res chain seq x y z
N MET A 1 -25.29 -25.93 46.89
CA MET A 1 -24.66 -26.34 45.60
C MET A 1 -24.98 -25.39 44.44
N ILE A 2 -26.09 -24.64 44.49
CA ILE A 2 -26.50 -23.68 43.44
C ILE A 2 -25.52 -22.51 43.21
N GLY A 3 -24.89 -21.98 44.26
CA GLY A 3 -23.99 -20.82 44.15
C GLY A 3 -22.70 -21.10 43.38
N LYS A 4 -22.19 -22.34 43.44
CA LYS A 4 -21.01 -22.77 42.67
C LYS A 4 -21.33 -22.91 41.18
N LEU A 5 -22.57 -23.32 40.87
CA LEU A 5 -23.07 -23.46 39.49
C LEU A 5 -23.23 -22.08 38.83
N LEU A 6 -23.77 -21.10 39.58
CA LEU A 6 -23.90 -19.70 39.11
C LEU A 6 -22.53 -19.05 38.86
N LEU A 7 -21.57 -19.26 39.76
CA LEU A 7 -20.22 -18.72 39.60
C LEU A 7 -19.53 -19.31 38.35
N PHE A 8 -19.71 -20.61 38.09
CA PHE A 8 -19.18 -21.27 36.91
C PHE A 8 -19.76 -20.69 35.62
N MET A 9 -21.07 -20.43 35.58
CA MET A 9 -21.72 -19.84 34.40
C MET A 9 -21.22 -18.42 34.09
N ILE A 10 -20.96 -17.61 35.12
CA ILE A 10 -20.42 -16.25 34.94
C ILE A 10 -19.00 -16.31 34.36
N ILE A 11 -18.15 -17.21 34.86
CA ILE A 11 -16.77 -17.37 34.37
C ILE A 11 -16.76 -17.83 32.90
N VAL A 12 -17.65 -18.74 32.52
CA VAL A 12 -17.78 -19.20 31.13
C VAL A 12 -18.22 -18.06 30.21
N ILE A 13 -19.19 -17.24 30.62
CA ILE A 13 -19.65 -16.09 29.83
C ILE A 13 -18.54 -15.06 29.64
N ILE A 14 -17.78 -14.74 30.69
CA ILE A 14 -16.63 -13.82 30.61
C ILE A 14 -15.55 -14.39 29.69
N GLY A 15 -15.30 -15.70 29.74
CA GLY A 15 -14.36 -16.39 28.85
C GLY A 15 -14.77 -16.30 27.38
N ILE A 16 -16.06 -16.48 27.07
CA ILE A 16 -16.60 -16.37 25.70
C ILE A 16 -16.48 -14.93 25.19
N LEU A 17 -16.89 -13.95 26.00
CA LEU A 17 -16.77 -12.53 25.65
C LEU A 17 -15.29 -12.15 25.42
N ALA A 18 -14.38 -12.58 26.29
CA ALA A 18 -12.95 -12.34 26.11
C ALA A 18 -12.40 -12.98 24.82
N PHE A 19 -12.94 -14.13 24.41
CA PHE A 19 -12.56 -14.78 23.16
C PHE A 19 -13.06 -14.02 21.92
N GLU A 20 -14.25 -13.42 22.01
CA GLU A 20 -14.86 -12.63 20.94
C GLU A 20 -14.22 -11.24 20.79
N TYR A 21 -13.71 -10.66 21.88
CA TYR A 21 -13.01 -9.37 21.89
C TYR A 21 -11.48 -9.46 21.78
N LEU A 22 -10.90 -10.66 21.67
CA LEU A 22 -9.49 -10.79 21.32
C LEU A 22 -9.31 -10.22 19.90
N PRO A 23 -8.43 -9.22 19.70
CA PRO A 23 -8.16 -8.70 18.37
C PRO A 23 -7.63 -9.86 17.53
N ARG A 24 -8.46 -10.30 16.58
CA ARG A 24 -8.06 -11.27 15.57
C ARG A 24 -6.91 -10.61 14.82
N VAL A 25 -5.69 -11.07 15.08
CA VAL A 25 -4.54 -10.71 14.26
C VAL A 25 -4.82 -11.29 12.89
N ILE A 26 -5.47 -10.49 12.05
CA ILE A 26 -5.49 -10.73 10.62
C ILE A 26 -4.06 -10.48 10.21
N GLN A 27 -3.27 -11.55 10.10
CA GLN A 27 -2.15 -11.51 9.20
C GLN A 27 -2.76 -11.20 7.84
N THR A 28 -2.65 -9.93 7.43
CA THR A 28 -2.73 -9.57 6.03
C THR A 28 -1.51 -10.22 5.41
N ASN A 29 -1.65 -11.51 5.08
CA ASN A 29 -0.83 -12.10 4.06
C ASN A 29 -1.04 -11.18 2.88
N ASN A 30 -0.01 -10.42 2.52
CA ASN A 30 0.05 -9.76 1.23
C ASN A 30 -0.19 -10.89 0.23
N VAL A 31 -1.43 -11.02 -0.25
CA VAL A 31 -1.74 -11.91 -1.35
C VAL A 31 -1.04 -11.26 -2.52
N LEU A 32 0.20 -11.65 -2.73
CA LEU A 32 0.86 -11.50 -4.00
C LEU A 32 0.03 -12.38 -4.93
N VAL A 33 -0.94 -11.76 -5.60
CA VAL A 33 -1.60 -12.40 -6.73
C VAL A 33 -0.50 -12.56 -7.77
N THR A 34 0.01 -13.78 -7.91
CA THR A 34 1.03 -14.15 -8.89
C THR A 34 0.40 -14.15 -10.28
N THR A 35 0.07 -12.98 -10.79
CA THR A 35 0.10 -12.73 -12.23
C THR A 35 1.57 -12.67 -12.63
N ASN A 36 1.97 -13.23 -13.77
CA ASN A 36 3.34 -13.15 -14.30
C ASN A 36 3.73 -11.67 -14.49
N VAL A 37 4.23 -11.05 -13.42
CA VAL A 37 4.68 -9.67 -13.34
C VAL A 37 6.17 -9.76 -13.12
N THR A 38 6.95 -9.33 -14.11
CA THR A 38 8.38 -9.15 -13.93
C THR A 38 8.60 -7.74 -13.43
N THR A 39 9.11 -7.59 -12.21
CA THR A 39 9.50 -6.28 -11.66
C THR A 39 11.00 -6.15 -11.68
N HIS A 40 11.51 -5.12 -12.35
CA HIS A 40 12.90 -4.71 -12.24
C HIS A 40 12.97 -3.47 -11.35
N THR A 41 13.54 -3.61 -10.15
CA THR A 41 13.72 -2.50 -9.20
C THR A 41 15.20 -2.11 -9.14
N SER A 42 15.49 -0.83 -9.34
CA SER A 42 16.79 -0.24 -9.02
C SER A 42 16.60 0.81 -7.93
N VAL A 43 17.36 0.69 -6.85
CA VAL A 43 17.37 1.62 -5.73
C VAL A 43 18.76 2.26 -5.72
N SER A 44 18.86 3.55 -6.05
CA SER A 44 20.18 4.20 -6.13
C SER A 44 20.54 5.05 -4.91
N GLU A 45 19.59 5.37 -4.04
CA GLU A 45 19.80 6.09 -2.77
C GLU A 45 18.63 5.76 -1.83
N ILE A 46 18.77 5.98 -0.52
CA ILE A 46 17.77 5.62 0.51
C ILE A 46 16.36 6.17 0.19
N ASN A 47 16.26 7.23 -0.62
CA ASN A 47 15.01 7.92 -0.92
C ASN A 47 14.70 8.08 -2.42
N ASN A 48 15.54 7.55 -3.33
CA ASN A 48 15.30 7.60 -4.77
C ASN A 48 15.02 6.19 -5.30
N PHE A 49 13.86 6.00 -5.91
CA PHE A 49 13.37 4.70 -6.34
C PHE A 49 12.92 4.73 -7.79
N THR A 50 13.39 3.78 -8.58
CA THR A 50 12.86 3.56 -9.93
C THR A 50 12.46 2.09 -10.09
N VAL A 51 11.25 1.87 -10.59
CA VAL A 51 10.72 0.54 -10.90
C VAL A 51 10.14 0.51 -12.29
N THR A 52 10.41 -0.59 -12.98
CA THR A 52 9.70 -0.98 -14.19
C THR A 52 8.85 -2.20 -13.86
N ILE A 53 7.56 -2.11 -14.17
CA ILE A 53 6.57 -3.15 -13.98
C ILE A 53 6.12 -3.58 -15.36
N GLU A 54 6.37 -4.83 -15.72
CA GLU A 54 5.92 -5.41 -16.98
C GLU A 54 4.91 -6.51 -16.68
N SER A 55 3.70 -6.39 -17.24
CA SER A 55 2.68 -7.42 -17.12
C SER A 55 1.95 -7.66 -18.42
N ASN A 56 1.86 -8.94 -18.80
CA ASN A 56 1.09 -9.41 -19.95
C ASN A 56 -0.36 -9.78 -19.57
N SER A 57 -0.74 -9.54 -18.32
CA SER A 57 -2.04 -9.85 -17.72
C SER A 57 -2.55 -8.65 -16.94
N THR A 58 -3.87 -8.59 -16.67
CA THR A 58 -4.44 -7.46 -15.91
C THR A 58 -3.95 -7.47 -14.47
N VAL A 59 -3.22 -6.43 -14.09
CA VAL A 59 -2.87 -6.11 -12.71
C VAL A 59 -4.01 -5.29 -12.11
N SER A 60 -4.72 -5.87 -11.13
CA SER A 60 -5.82 -5.19 -10.44
C SER A 60 -5.33 -4.01 -9.61
N ILE A 61 -4.26 -4.23 -8.82
CA ILE A 61 -3.59 -3.19 -8.05
C ILE A 61 -2.11 -3.51 -7.89
N TYR A 62 -1.26 -2.51 -8.10
CA TYR A 62 0.13 -2.49 -7.67
C TYR A 62 0.30 -1.38 -6.64
N THR A 63 0.81 -1.72 -5.46
CA THR A 63 1.01 -0.77 -4.35
C THR A 63 2.49 -0.68 -3.98
N LYS A 64 2.99 0.55 -3.88
CA LYS A 64 4.33 0.84 -3.37
C LYS A 64 4.27 1.94 -2.32
N SER A 65 4.82 1.66 -1.14
CA SER A 65 4.94 2.62 -0.05
C SER A 65 6.39 3.06 0.15
N PHE A 66 6.56 4.33 0.50
CA PHE A 66 7.84 4.99 0.79
C PHE A 66 7.76 5.63 2.18
N SER A 67 8.62 5.18 3.08
CA SER A 67 8.75 5.76 4.41
C SER A 67 9.81 6.85 4.41
N LEU A 68 9.43 8.06 4.81
CA LEU A 68 10.26 9.25 4.84
C LEU A 68 10.51 9.65 6.29
N SER A 69 11.77 9.61 6.70
CA SER A 69 12.19 9.90 8.09
C SER A 69 12.12 11.38 8.46
N LYS A 70 12.09 12.27 7.46
CA LYS A 70 11.95 13.73 7.61
C LYS A 70 11.09 14.28 6.47
N PRO A 71 10.49 15.48 6.64
CA PRO A 71 9.81 16.14 5.56
C PRO A 71 10.76 16.42 4.38
N VAL A 72 10.36 16.00 3.18
CA VAL A 72 11.13 16.19 1.94
C VAL A 72 10.20 16.56 0.79
N ASN A 73 10.77 17.11 -0.27
CA ASN A 73 10.05 17.27 -1.53
C ASN A 73 10.14 15.97 -2.32
N VAL A 74 9.03 15.53 -2.89
CA VAL A 74 8.95 14.27 -3.65
C VAL A 74 8.41 14.56 -5.04
N THR A 75 9.12 14.13 -6.06
CA THR A 75 8.64 14.14 -7.45
C THR A 75 8.32 12.72 -7.89
N VAL A 76 7.07 12.50 -8.30
CA VAL A 76 6.58 11.25 -8.86
C VAL A 76 6.49 11.39 -10.37
N ILE A 77 7.25 10.56 -11.07
CA ILE A 77 7.27 10.46 -12.53
C ILE A 77 6.75 9.09 -12.92
N LEU A 78 5.72 9.03 -13.76
CA LEU A 78 5.18 7.79 -14.27
C LEU A 78 4.99 7.87 -15.78
N SER A 79 5.28 6.76 -16.46
CA SER A 79 4.89 6.55 -17.86
C SER A 79 4.38 5.13 -18.06
N SER A 80 3.28 4.97 -18.79
CA SER A 80 2.78 3.68 -19.24
C SER A 80 2.37 3.72 -20.71
N ASP A 81 2.40 2.54 -21.34
CA ASP A 81 1.96 2.35 -22.73
C ASP A 81 0.44 2.53 -22.89
N LYS A 82 -0.33 2.39 -21.81
CA LYS A 82 -1.79 2.56 -21.80
C LYS A 82 -2.22 3.41 -20.60
N PRO A 83 -3.36 4.13 -20.69
CA PRO A 83 -3.85 4.89 -19.54
C PRO A 83 -4.25 3.94 -18.40
N LEU A 84 -3.91 4.33 -17.17
CA LEU A 84 -4.20 3.56 -15.96
C LEU A 84 -4.63 4.49 -14.83
N ASN A 85 -5.32 3.93 -13.83
CA ASN A 85 -5.75 4.68 -12.65
C ASN A 85 -4.60 4.77 -11.65
N ILE A 86 -4.29 5.98 -11.19
CA ILE A 86 -3.23 6.25 -10.23
C ILE A 86 -3.85 6.92 -9.02
N THR A 87 -3.53 6.43 -7.84
CA THR A 87 -3.83 7.11 -6.58
C THR A 87 -2.55 7.27 -5.78
N ILE A 88 -2.31 8.49 -5.31
CA ILE A 88 -1.20 8.80 -4.41
C ILE A 88 -1.78 9.22 -3.07
N LEU A 89 -1.31 8.60 -2.00
CA LEU A 89 -1.71 8.87 -0.63
C LEU A 89 -0.50 9.37 0.17
N ASN A 90 -0.71 10.39 0.99
CA ASN A 90 0.23 10.83 2.02
C ASN A 90 -0.39 10.54 3.39
N ASN A 91 0.26 9.67 4.17
CA ASN A 91 -0.23 9.20 5.48
C ASN A 91 -1.68 8.69 5.42
N GLY A 92 -2.01 7.93 4.38
CA GLY A 92 -3.34 7.36 4.16
C GLY A 92 -4.39 8.34 3.60
N LYS A 93 -4.05 9.63 3.43
CA LYS A 93 -4.93 10.61 2.79
C LYS A 93 -4.62 10.72 1.30
N VAL A 94 -5.63 10.59 0.44
CA VAL A 94 -5.47 10.79 -1.02
C VAL A 94 -5.07 12.24 -1.30
N VAL A 95 -3.92 12.41 -1.97
CA VAL A 95 -3.39 13.71 -2.42
C VAL A 95 -3.45 13.87 -3.94
N LEU A 96 -3.56 12.76 -4.68
CA LEU A 96 -3.77 12.76 -6.13
C LEU A 96 -4.54 11.49 -6.53
N SER A 97 -5.47 11.63 -7.47
CA SER A 97 -6.19 10.51 -8.09
C SER A 97 -6.53 10.86 -9.54
N GLU A 98 -5.90 10.18 -10.50
CA GLU A 98 -6.02 10.52 -11.93
C GLU A 98 -6.03 9.26 -12.81
N TYR A 99 -6.58 9.38 -14.04
CA TYR A 99 -6.54 8.36 -15.08
C TYR A 99 -5.76 8.89 -16.28
N LEU A 100 -4.54 8.39 -16.48
CA LEU A 100 -3.62 8.95 -17.47
C LEU A 100 -2.50 7.97 -17.87
N MET A 101 -1.74 8.34 -18.90
CA MET A 101 -0.56 7.59 -19.36
C MET A 101 0.76 8.11 -18.82
N LYS A 102 0.85 9.42 -18.52
CA LYS A 102 2.07 10.09 -18.05
C LYS A 102 1.77 11.01 -16.88
N LEU A 103 2.56 10.91 -15.83
CA LEU A 103 2.51 11.79 -14.66
C LEU A 103 3.90 12.40 -14.45
N ASN A 104 3.95 13.68 -14.14
CA ASN A 104 5.11 14.33 -13.54
C ASN A 104 4.59 15.31 -12.50
N LYS A 105 4.58 14.89 -11.23
CA LYS A 105 3.99 15.66 -10.13
C LYS A 105 4.96 15.77 -8.97
N SER A 106 5.23 17.00 -8.57
CA SER A 106 5.98 17.31 -7.36
C SER A 106 5.06 17.62 -6.19
N PHE A 107 5.41 17.10 -5.03
CA PHE A 107 4.76 17.29 -3.75
C PHE A 107 5.78 17.87 -2.78
N SER A 108 5.44 19.00 -2.15
CA SER A 108 6.31 19.66 -1.19
C SER A 108 6.03 19.18 0.24
N ASN A 109 7.08 19.11 1.07
CA ASN A 109 6.95 18.89 2.51
C ASN A 109 6.20 17.59 2.88
N ILE A 110 6.46 16.50 2.16
CA ILE A 110 5.89 15.18 2.44
C ILE A 110 6.69 14.50 3.55
N SER A 111 6.00 14.00 4.57
CA SER A 111 6.59 13.31 5.72
C SER A 111 5.77 12.07 6.06
N GLY A 112 6.39 11.08 6.71
CA GLY A 112 5.72 9.83 7.08
C GLY A 112 5.70 8.85 5.90
N VAL A 113 4.53 8.38 5.48
CA VAL A 113 4.38 7.35 4.44
C VAL A 113 3.70 7.91 3.20
N LEU A 114 4.39 7.85 2.06
CA LEU A 114 3.81 8.09 0.75
C LEU A 114 3.48 6.75 0.09
N THR A 115 2.22 6.53 -0.29
CA THR A 115 1.76 5.30 -0.94
C THR A 115 1.27 5.60 -2.35
N LEU A 116 1.75 4.84 -3.32
CA LEU A 116 1.34 4.90 -4.72
C LEU A 116 0.60 3.62 -5.06
N ASN A 117 -0.61 3.76 -5.57
CA ASN A 117 -1.44 2.67 -6.07
C ASN A 117 -1.69 2.87 -7.56
N LEU A 118 -1.40 1.83 -8.34
CA LEU A 118 -1.64 1.75 -9.78
C LEU A 118 -2.66 0.66 -10.04
N TYR A 119 -3.74 0.95 -10.76
CA TYR A 119 -4.84 0.00 -10.94
C TYR A 119 -5.11 -0.29 -12.41
N ASN A 120 -5.60 -1.51 -12.64
CA ASN A 120 -6.21 -1.98 -13.88
C ASN A 120 -5.33 -1.77 -15.12
N PHE A 121 -4.07 -2.19 -15.06
CA PHE A 121 -3.14 -2.09 -16.20
C PHE A 121 -2.67 -3.47 -16.67
N ASN A 122 -2.41 -3.60 -17.97
CA ASN A 122 -1.88 -4.81 -18.62
C ASN A 122 -0.78 -4.44 -19.63
N SER A 123 0.10 -3.54 -19.22
CA SER A 123 1.12 -2.90 -20.03
C SER A 123 2.38 -2.67 -19.21
N THR A 124 3.43 -2.21 -19.87
CA THR A 124 4.62 -1.74 -19.17
C THR A 124 4.31 -0.43 -18.46
N VAL A 125 4.76 -0.32 -17.21
CA VAL A 125 4.71 0.90 -16.40
C VAL A 125 6.10 1.18 -15.87
N ARG A 126 6.59 2.39 -16.08
CA ARG A 126 7.82 2.90 -15.48
C ARG A 126 7.45 3.96 -14.46
N LEU A 127 7.90 3.79 -13.24
CA LEU A 127 7.63 4.67 -12.11
C LEU A 127 8.96 5.06 -11.47
N SER A 128 9.16 6.37 -11.31
CA SER A 128 10.27 6.94 -10.58
C SER A 128 9.75 7.86 -9.49
N VAL A 129 10.32 7.74 -8.30
CA VAL A 129 10.06 8.60 -7.15
C VAL A 129 11.39 9.16 -6.71
N ILE A 130 11.53 10.47 -6.83
CA ILE A 130 12.75 11.20 -6.54
C ILE A 130 12.47 12.10 -5.35
N SER A 131 13.26 11.96 -4.28
CA SER A 131 13.19 12.88 -3.15
C SER A 131 14.32 13.90 -3.21
N SER A 132 14.04 15.12 -2.78
CA SER A 132 15.07 16.13 -2.50
C SER A 132 14.80 16.77 -1.14
N SER A 133 15.87 16.97 -0.37
CA SER A 133 15.87 17.68 0.91
C SER A 133 16.03 19.17 0.73
#